data_AF-A0A920V1W8-F1
#
_entry.id   AF-A0A920V1W8-F1
#
_cell.length_a   1.000
_cell.length_b   1.000
_cell.length_c   1.000
_cell.angle_alpha   90.00
_cell.angle_beta   90.00
_cell.angle_gamma   90.00
#
_symmetry.space_group_name_H-M   'P 1'
#
loop_
_entity.id
_entity.type
_entity.pdbx_description
1 polymer ?
#
loop_
_entity_poly.entity_id
_entity_poly.type
_entity_poly.pdbx_seq_one_letter_code
_entity_poly.pdbx_strand_id
1 'polypeptide(L)'
;MKKAEARRIYESIVRRQQDPALLEYMGQGLFQTRVFPIPPGARRRVEIRYSQLLKKDNGLIDLHLPTGTVKHSRRPIDTLNISVRIDSTQPIKTVFSPSHPVDIKRPDDHHAHGNLTLPNVVSPEDLRLFYGTKDGLVGMNLVSYRPDPGQDGYFLLLASPGKVKLKKAKAVPKTVVFVIDRRGA
;
A
#
# COMPACT_ATOMS: atom_id res chain seq x y z
N MET A 1 -16.96 -2.38 -23.81
CA MET A 1 -16.32 -2.57 -25.13
C MET A 1 -16.09 -4.06 -25.37
N LYS A 2 -16.40 -4.57 -26.57
CA LYS A 2 -16.26 -6.01 -26.88
C LYS A 2 -14.78 -6.36 -27.16
N LYS A 3 -14.29 -7.49 -26.60
CA LYS A 3 -12.90 -7.98 -26.66
C LYS A 3 -12.27 -7.96 -28.07
N ALA A 4 -13.09 -8.22 -29.11
CA ALA A 4 -12.64 -8.26 -30.50
C ALA A 4 -12.35 -6.86 -31.09
N GLU A 5 -13.04 -5.83 -30.61
CA GLU A 5 -12.94 -4.46 -31.10
C GLU A 5 -11.70 -3.76 -30.54
N ALA A 6 -11.42 -3.98 -29.24
CA ALA A 6 -10.18 -3.53 -28.60
C ALA A 6 -8.93 -4.16 -29.27
N ARG A 7 -9.01 -5.45 -29.66
CA ARG A 7 -7.93 -6.16 -30.34
C ARG A 7 -7.66 -5.64 -31.74
N ARG A 8 -8.70 -5.33 -32.53
CA ARG A 8 -8.53 -4.72 -33.87
C ARG A 8 -7.94 -3.32 -33.81
N ILE A 9 -8.39 -2.49 -32.86
CA ILE A 9 -7.84 -1.14 -32.67
C ILE A 9 -6.35 -1.24 -32.30
N TYR A 10 -6.02 -2.13 -31.37
CA TYR A 10 -4.64 -2.41 -30.96
C TYR A 10 -3.75 -2.92 -32.11
N GLU A 11 -4.19 -3.94 -32.85
CA GLU A 11 -3.44 -4.51 -33.98
C GLU A 11 -3.29 -3.52 -35.15
N SER A 12 -4.25 -2.60 -35.33
CA SER A 12 -4.18 -1.55 -36.36
C SER A 12 -3.16 -0.45 -36.04
N ILE A 13 -2.89 -0.21 -34.75
CA ILE A 13 -1.87 0.75 -34.30
C ILE A 13 -0.47 0.15 -34.44
N VAL A 14 -0.30 -1.14 -34.11
CA VAL A 14 1.00 -1.84 -34.11
C VAL A 14 1.56 -2.06 -35.52
N ARG A 15 0.70 -2.19 -36.54
CA ARG A 15 1.12 -2.45 -37.93
C ARG A 15 1.68 -1.25 -38.69
N ARG A 16 1.69 -0.04 -38.11
CA ARG A 16 2.15 1.20 -38.78
C ARG A 16 3.61 1.59 -38.52
N GLN A 17 4.43 0.70 -37.95
CA GLN A 17 5.89 0.77 -38.02
C GLN A 17 6.49 2.12 -37.55
N GLN A 18 5.91 2.71 -36.50
CA GLN A 18 6.50 3.78 -35.70
C GLN A 18 6.07 3.59 -34.24
N ASP A 19 7.00 3.11 -33.42
CA ASP A 19 6.96 3.01 -31.95
C ASP A 19 5.71 2.39 -31.30
N PRO A 20 5.62 1.05 -31.18
CA PRO A 20 4.74 0.44 -30.21
C PRO A 20 5.54 0.16 -28.94
N ALA A 21 5.31 0.96 -27.90
CA ALA A 21 5.46 0.50 -26.52
C ALA A 21 4.43 -0.64 -26.29
N LEU A 22 4.68 -1.80 -26.89
CA LEU A 22 3.82 -2.97 -26.81
C LEU A 22 3.93 -3.51 -25.38
N LEU A 23 2.84 -3.37 -24.60
CA LEU A 23 2.74 -4.00 -23.30
C LEU A 23 2.46 -5.50 -23.52
N GLU A 24 3.49 -6.32 -23.40
CA GLU A 24 3.37 -7.77 -23.48
C GLU A 24 3.06 -8.33 -22.07
N TYR A 25 1.98 -9.09 -21.95
CA TYR A 25 1.70 -9.85 -20.74
C TYR A 25 2.48 -11.17 -20.78
N MET A 26 3.43 -11.34 -19.86
CA MET A 26 4.32 -12.50 -19.83
C MET A 26 3.81 -13.64 -18.93
N GLY A 27 2.59 -13.54 -18.41
CA GLY A 27 2.09 -14.45 -17.37
C GLY A 27 2.48 -14.01 -15.96
N GLN A 28 1.81 -14.58 -14.95
CA GLN A 28 2.08 -14.33 -13.51
C GLN A 28 2.04 -12.86 -13.08
N GLY A 29 1.24 -12.01 -13.75
CA GLY A 29 1.15 -10.58 -13.41
C GLY A 29 2.33 -9.74 -13.91
N LEU A 30 3.24 -10.30 -14.70
CA LEU A 30 4.36 -9.58 -15.29
C LEU A 30 3.95 -8.90 -16.60
N PHE A 31 4.16 -7.59 -16.67
CA PHE A 31 4.01 -6.81 -17.87
C PHE A 31 5.38 -6.31 -18.33
N GLN A 32 5.77 -6.63 -19.56
CA GLN A 32 7.01 -6.15 -20.16
C GLN A 32 6.68 -5.13 -21.24
N THR A 33 7.37 -4.00 -21.22
CA THR A 33 7.37 -3.02 -22.30
C THR A 33 8.81 -2.69 -22.68
N ARG A 34 9.08 -2.60 -23.97
CA ARG A 34 10.41 -2.25 -24.51
C ARG A 34 10.36 -0.82 -25.00
N VAL A 35 11.15 0.06 -24.37
CA VAL A 35 11.26 1.47 -24.76
C VAL A 35 12.62 1.67 -25.42
N PHE A 36 12.65 1.86 -26.74
CA PHE A 36 13.87 2.06 -27.51
C PHE A 36 13.69 3.16 -28.57
N PRO A 37 14.78 3.83 -28.97
CA PRO A 37 15.96 4.18 -28.18
C PRO A 37 15.71 5.42 -27.30
N ILE A 38 16.43 5.53 -26.18
CA ILE A 38 16.47 6.75 -25.36
C ILE A 38 17.78 7.47 -25.69
N PRO A 39 17.76 8.60 -26.44
CA PRO A 39 18.98 9.34 -26.75
C PRO A 39 19.75 9.78 -25.49
N PRO A 40 21.07 10.02 -25.57
CA PRO A 40 21.85 10.55 -24.46
C PRO A 40 21.22 11.83 -23.88
N GLY A 41 21.02 11.87 -22.57
CA GLY A 41 20.39 13.01 -21.88
C GLY A 41 18.87 13.15 -22.05
N ALA A 42 18.24 12.34 -22.92
CA ALA A 42 16.80 12.36 -23.08
C ALA A 42 16.09 11.68 -21.89
N ARG A 43 14.94 12.23 -21.50
CA ARG A 43 14.06 11.65 -20.47
C ARG A 43 12.86 10.99 -21.14
N ARG A 44 12.47 9.83 -20.64
CA ARG A 44 11.20 9.16 -21.00
C ARG A 44 10.37 8.96 -19.74
N ARG A 45 9.05 9.13 -19.87
CA ARG A 45 8.09 8.88 -18.80
C ARG A 45 7.29 7.64 -19.14
N VAL A 46 7.20 6.71 -18.19
CA VAL A 46 6.37 5.51 -18.27
C VAL A 46 5.25 5.65 -17.24
N GLU A 47 4.01 5.39 -17.65
CA GLU A 47 2.86 5.40 -16.77
C GLU A 47 2.12 4.07 -16.90
N ILE A 48 1.79 3.46 -15.76
CA ILE A 48 1.05 2.20 -15.68
C ILE A 48 -0.18 2.43 -14.81
N ARG A 49 -1.34 2.06 -15.33
CA ARG A 49 -2.61 2.06 -14.58
C ARG A 49 -3.19 0.66 -14.60
N TYR A 50 -3.56 0.17 -13.43
CA TYR A 50 -4.18 -1.14 -13.28
C TYR A 50 -5.23 -1.10 -12.16
N SER A 51 -6.05 -2.13 -12.13
CA SER A 51 -7.04 -2.35 -11.07
C SER A 51 -6.83 -3.74 -10.51
N GLN A 52 -6.95 -3.87 -9.19
CA GLN A 52 -6.87 -5.15 -8.49
C GLN A 52 -7.98 -5.24 -7.47
N LEU A 53 -8.46 -6.46 -7.22
CA LEU A 53 -9.39 -6.73 -6.14
C LEU A 53 -8.58 -6.94 -4.85
N LEU A 54 -8.88 -6.16 -3.81
CA LEU A 54 -8.24 -6.31 -2.50
C LEU A 54 -9.00 -7.34 -1.67
N LYS A 55 -8.27 -8.23 -1.00
CA LYS A 55 -8.86 -9.20 -0.08
C LYS A 55 -9.31 -8.49 1.20
N LYS A 56 -10.53 -8.78 1.64
CA LYS A 56 -11.06 -8.39 2.95
C LYS A 56 -11.17 -9.64 3.81
N ASP A 57 -10.49 -9.64 4.94
CA ASP A 57 -10.55 -10.71 5.93
C ASP A 57 -10.91 -10.12 7.30
N ASN A 58 -12.00 -10.59 7.90
CA ASN A 58 -12.53 -10.08 9.17
C ASN A 58 -12.56 -8.55 9.28
N GLY A 59 -12.95 -7.87 8.20
CA GLY A 59 -13.05 -6.41 8.17
C GLY A 59 -11.74 -5.64 8.01
N LEU A 60 -10.61 -6.35 7.91
CA LEU A 60 -9.30 -5.84 7.56
C LEU A 60 -9.03 -6.03 6.06
N ILE A 61 -8.56 -4.99 5.40
CA ILE A 61 -8.21 -5.01 3.98
C ILE A 61 -6.70 -4.80 3.86
N ASP A 62 -6.06 -5.62 3.04
CA ASP A 62 -4.63 -5.61 2.77
C ASP A 62 -4.35 -5.10 1.36
N LEU A 63 -3.65 -3.97 1.27
CA LEU A 63 -3.04 -3.47 0.05
C LEU A 63 -1.57 -3.87 0.03
N HIS A 64 -1.24 -4.76 -0.90
CA HIS A 64 0.13 -5.10 -1.24
C HIS A 64 0.50 -4.46 -2.58
N LEU A 65 1.56 -3.66 -2.56
CA LEU A 65 2.14 -3.05 -3.75
C LEU A 65 3.57 -3.62 -3.94
N PRO A 66 3.81 -4.41 -5.00
CA PRO A 66 5.09 -5.10 -5.21
C PRO A 66 6.15 -4.16 -5.79
N THR A 67 6.64 -3.23 -4.96
CA THR A 67 7.70 -2.27 -5.30
C THR A 67 9.09 -2.91 -5.37
N GLY A 68 9.32 -4.03 -4.68
CA GLY A 68 10.61 -4.71 -4.61
C GLY A 68 10.96 -5.60 -5.79
N THR A 69 10.16 -5.58 -6.85
CA THR A 69 10.46 -6.27 -8.12
C THR A 69 11.49 -5.52 -8.98
N VAL A 70 11.88 -4.29 -8.60
CA VAL A 70 12.87 -3.45 -9.32
C VAL A 70 14.33 -3.84 -9.00
N LYS A 71 14.62 -5.13 -8.78
CA LYS A 71 15.98 -5.62 -8.44
C LYS A 71 16.99 -5.54 -9.60
N HIS A 72 16.58 -5.07 -10.77
CA HIS A 72 17.39 -5.11 -11.99
C HIS A 72 17.89 -3.73 -12.46
N SER A 73 17.68 -2.66 -11.70
CA SER A 73 18.29 -1.35 -12.01
C SER A 73 19.72 -1.29 -11.48
N ARG A 74 20.68 -0.94 -12.34
CA ARG A 74 22.08 -0.70 -11.95
C ARG A 74 22.28 0.61 -11.17
N ARG A 75 21.26 1.47 -11.12
CA ARG A 75 21.29 2.76 -10.42
C ARG A 75 20.16 2.84 -9.39
N PRO A 76 20.41 3.46 -8.23
CA PRO A 76 19.34 3.74 -7.26
C PRO A 76 18.22 4.57 -7.90
N ILE A 77 17.02 4.42 -7.37
CA ILE A 77 15.92 5.34 -7.64
C ILE A 77 16.17 6.60 -6.82
N ASP A 78 16.37 7.74 -7.48
CA ASP A 78 16.64 9.02 -6.81
C ASP A 78 15.55 9.37 -5.77
N THR A 79 14.28 9.16 -6.11
CA THR A 79 13.16 9.38 -5.21
C THR A 79 11.99 8.45 -5.53
N LEU A 80 11.55 7.69 -4.53
CA LEU A 80 10.33 6.88 -4.59
C LEU A 80 9.22 7.59 -3.81
N ASN A 81 8.17 8.01 -4.51
CA ASN A 81 6.98 8.60 -3.93
C ASN A 81 5.81 7.63 -4.09
N ILE A 82 5.14 7.33 -2.98
CA ILE A 82 3.93 6.51 -2.97
C ILE A 82 2.83 7.26 -2.25
N SER A 83 1.71 7.46 -2.95
CA SER A 83 0.51 8.07 -2.40
C SER A 83 -0.65 7.09 -2.51
N VAL A 84 -1.28 6.82 -1.38
CA VAL A 84 -2.43 5.92 -1.27
C VAL A 84 -3.64 6.74 -0.83
N ARG A 85 -4.73 6.63 -1.57
CA ARG A 85 -6.04 7.16 -1.18
C ARG A 85 -6.98 6.00 -0.94
N ILE A 86 -7.63 6.01 0.21
CA ILE A 86 -8.62 5.03 0.63
C ILE A 86 -9.96 5.74 0.68
N ASP A 87 -10.90 5.27 -0.12
CA ASP A 87 -12.30 5.69 -0.14
C ASP A 87 -13.15 4.47 0.27
N SER A 88 -13.77 4.53 1.45
CA SER A 88 -14.49 3.40 2.04
C SER A 88 -15.97 3.72 2.26
N THR A 89 -16.85 2.79 1.91
CA THR A 89 -18.29 2.90 2.22
C THR A 89 -18.61 2.64 3.69
N GLN A 90 -17.70 1.97 4.41
CA GLN A 90 -17.81 1.74 5.84
C GLN A 90 -16.83 2.64 6.61
N PRO A 91 -17.17 3.10 7.83
CA PRO A 91 -16.25 3.89 8.63
C PRO A 91 -14.92 3.17 8.88
N ILE A 92 -13.83 3.79 8.44
CA ILE A 92 -12.46 3.38 8.68
C ILE A 92 -12.18 3.48 10.18
N LYS A 93 -11.57 2.46 10.76
CA LYS A 93 -11.22 2.41 12.19
C LYS A 93 -9.72 2.47 12.39
N THR A 94 -8.97 1.69 11.63
CA THR A 94 -7.52 1.67 11.67
C THR A 94 -6.95 1.78 10.26
N VAL A 95 -5.77 2.40 10.15
CA VAL A 95 -4.94 2.41 8.94
C VAL A 95 -3.50 2.37 9.43
N PHE A 96 -2.70 1.43 8.93
CA PHE A 96 -1.29 1.32 9.29
C PHE A 96 -0.51 0.56 8.22
N SER A 97 0.80 0.72 8.22
CA SER A 97 1.72 -0.02 7.36
C SER A 97 2.77 -0.70 8.24
N PRO A 98 2.90 -2.04 8.23
CA PRO A 98 3.96 -2.74 8.94
C PRO A 98 5.28 -2.73 8.17
N SER A 99 5.26 -2.37 6.88
CA SER A 99 6.45 -2.39 6.00
C SER A 99 7.23 -1.08 6.03
N HIS A 100 6.53 0.05 6.05
CA HIS A 100 7.11 1.39 5.93
C HIS A 100 6.41 2.38 6.86
N PRO A 101 7.11 3.43 7.33
CA PRO A 101 6.53 4.51 8.12
C PRO A 101 5.75 5.50 7.23
N VAL A 102 4.53 5.12 6.84
CA VAL A 102 3.65 5.96 6.00
C VAL A 102 3.02 7.08 6.83
N ASP A 103 3.09 8.32 6.36
CA ASP A 103 2.34 9.44 6.95
C ASP A 103 0.86 9.31 6.58
N ILE A 104 0.01 9.07 7.57
CA ILE A 104 -1.41 8.79 7.37
C ILE A 104 -2.25 9.95 7.90
N LYS A 105 -3.01 10.57 7.00
CA LYS A 105 -3.99 11.60 7.31
C LYS A 105 -5.40 11.06 7.11
N ARG A 106 -6.30 11.39 8.03
CA ARG A 106 -7.70 10.95 8.02
C ARG A 106 -8.60 12.16 8.13
N PRO A 107 -9.01 12.77 6.99
CA PRO A 107 -9.86 13.96 7.02
C PRO A 107 -11.25 13.68 7.60
N ASP A 108 -11.75 12.45 7.46
CA ASP A 108 -13.02 12.02 8.02
C ASP A 108 -13.04 10.49 8.30
N ASP A 109 -14.22 9.96 8.60
CA ASP A 109 -14.42 8.55 8.95
C ASP A 109 -14.41 7.60 7.73
N HIS A 110 -14.50 8.10 6.49
CA HIS A 110 -14.61 7.28 5.27
C HIS A 110 -13.41 7.42 4.33
N HIS A 111 -12.57 8.44 4.54
CA HIS A 111 -11.39 8.71 3.74
C HIS A 111 -10.10 8.64 4.53
N ALA A 112 -9.05 8.09 3.92
CA ALA A 112 -7.69 8.12 4.48
C ALA A 112 -6.65 8.29 3.37
N HIS A 113 -5.65 9.12 3.64
CA HIS A 113 -4.58 9.46 2.70
C HIS A 113 -3.24 9.07 3.32
N GLY A 114 -2.53 8.14 2.70
CA GLY A 114 -1.18 7.73 3.08
C GLY A 114 -0.14 8.29 2.11
N ASN A 115 0.93 8.89 2.61
CA ASN A 115 2.06 9.33 1.81
C ASN A 115 3.38 8.76 2.32
N LEU A 116 4.24 8.34 1.38
CA LEU A 116 5.59 7.85 1.64
C LEU A 116 6.54 8.45 0.61
N THR A 117 7.67 8.96 1.09
CA THR A 117 8.73 9.53 0.26
C THR A 117 10.06 8.98 0.74
N LEU A 118 10.78 8.28 -0.14
CA LEU A 118 12.07 7.67 0.14
C LEU A 118 13.11 8.17 -0.88
N PRO A 119 14.19 8.83 -0.45
CA PRO A 119 15.30 9.21 -1.33
C PRO A 119 16.27 8.04 -1.54
N ASN A 120 16.94 8.01 -2.70
CA ASN A 120 18.07 7.11 -3.00
C ASN A 120 17.81 5.62 -2.73
N VAL A 121 16.68 5.10 -3.20
CA VAL A 121 16.27 3.70 -2.97
C VAL A 121 17.05 2.76 -3.89
N VAL A 122 17.92 1.93 -3.31
CA VAL A 122 18.72 0.94 -4.05
C VAL A 122 17.92 -0.34 -4.32
N SER A 123 17.22 -0.83 -3.30
CA SER A 123 16.35 -2.00 -3.39
C SER A 123 15.05 -1.66 -2.67
N PRO A 124 13.97 -1.35 -3.39
CA PRO A 124 12.69 -1.10 -2.75
C PRO A 124 12.23 -2.39 -2.05
N GLU A 125 11.67 -2.26 -0.86
CA GLU A 125 10.87 -3.33 -0.28
C GLU A 125 9.42 -3.18 -0.74
N ASP A 126 8.64 -4.25 -0.65
CA ASP A 126 7.22 -4.20 -0.99
C ASP A 126 6.45 -3.37 0.05
N LEU A 127 5.60 -2.46 -0.43
CA LEU A 127 4.71 -1.72 0.46
C LEU A 127 3.50 -2.60 0.82
N ARG A 128 3.25 -2.71 2.12
CA ARG A 128 2.03 -3.30 2.72
C ARG A 128 1.32 -2.23 3.52
N LEU A 129 0.05 -1.99 3.21
CA LEU A 129 -0.83 -1.06 3.93
C LEU A 129 -2.13 -1.77 4.28
N PHE A 130 -2.50 -1.71 5.55
CA PHE A 130 -3.73 -2.29 6.06
C PHE A 130 -4.71 -1.19 6.45
N TYR A 131 -5.99 -1.38 6.17
CA TYR A 131 -7.05 -0.59 6.80
C TYR A 131 -8.20 -1.48 7.26
N GLY A 132 -8.76 -1.14 8.42
CA GLY A 132 -9.88 -1.85 9.02
C GLY A 132 -11.16 -1.01 9.03
N THR A 133 -12.30 -1.65 8.88
CA THR A 133 -13.64 -1.04 8.83
C THR A 133 -14.51 -1.45 10.04
N LYS A 134 -15.66 -0.80 10.25
CA LYS A 134 -16.55 -1.01 11.40
C LYS A 134 -16.97 -2.47 11.64
N ASP A 135 -17.09 -3.29 10.59
CA ASP A 135 -17.44 -4.71 10.70
C ASP A 135 -16.23 -5.61 11.00
N GLY A 136 -15.02 -5.06 10.98
CA GLY A 136 -13.84 -5.67 11.58
C GLY A 136 -13.80 -5.32 13.05
N LEU A 137 -14.25 -6.27 13.87
CA LEU A 137 -14.36 -6.24 15.33
C LEU A 137 -13.64 -5.07 15.99
N VAL A 138 -14.43 -4.20 16.63
CA VAL A 138 -13.95 -3.13 17.50
C VAL A 138 -12.87 -3.69 18.41
N GLY A 139 -11.63 -3.28 18.13
CA GLY A 139 -10.49 -3.41 19.00
C GLY A 139 -9.77 -4.75 19.05
N MET A 140 -9.96 -5.65 18.09
CA MET A 140 -9.13 -6.84 17.92
C MET A 140 -9.06 -7.24 16.44
N ASN A 141 -7.92 -7.01 15.78
CA ASN A 141 -7.63 -7.59 14.46
C ASN A 141 -6.65 -8.74 14.65
N LEU A 142 -7.01 -9.93 14.16
CA LEU A 142 -6.17 -11.10 14.18
C LEU A 142 -5.73 -11.42 12.76
N VAL A 143 -4.42 -11.36 12.51
CA VAL A 143 -3.82 -11.86 11.26
C VAL A 143 -3.07 -13.13 11.60
N SER A 144 -3.53 -14.25 11.04
CA SER A 144 -2.91 -15.57 11.25
C SER A 144 -2.12 -15.99 10.02
N TYR A 145 -0.90 -16.51 10.21
CA TYR A 145 -0.02 -16.96 9.16
C TYR A 145 0.46 -18.38 9.44
N ARG A 146 0.06 -19.33 8.58
CA ARG A 146 0.49 -20.73 8.64
C ARG A 146 0.60 -21.32 7.22
N PRO A 147 1.75 -21.15 6.55
CA PRO A 147 1.95 -21.64 5.18
C PRO A 147 2.18 -23.16 5.10
N ASP A 148 2.76 -23.76 6.13
CA ASP A 148 3.03 -25.20 6.22
C ASP A 148 2.16 -25.84 7.33
N PRO A 149 1.29 -26.81 7.01
CA PRO A 149 0.47 -27.51 8.00
C PRO A 149 1.28 -28.29 9.05
N GLY A 150 2.53 -28.67 8.74
CA GLY A 150 3.40 -29.45 9.63
C GLY A 150 4.16 -28.60 10.67
N GLN A 151 4.08 -27.27 10.57
CA GLN A 151 4.79 -26.35 11.48
C GLN A 151 3.80 -25.48 12.26
N ASP A 152 4.28 -24.89 13.34
CA ASP A 152 3.50 -23.93 14.13
C ASP A 152 3.28 -22.65 13.34
N GLY A 153 2.04 -22.14 13.37
CA GLY A 153 1.68 -20.86 12.78
C GLY A 153 1.91 -19.72 13.76
N TYR A 154 2.03 -18.50 13.23
CA TYR A 154 2.11 -17.29 14.04
C TYR A 154 0.89 -16.42 13.82
N PHE A 155 0.56 -15.58 14.80
CA PHE A 155 -0.48 -14.59 14.64
C PHE A 155 -0.06 -13.23 15.18
N LEU A 156 -0.60 -12.18 14.59
CA LEU A 156 -0.52 -10.81 15.07
C LEU A 156 -1.90 -10.40 15.56
N LEU A 157 -2.00 -10.03 16.84
CA LEU A 157 -3.20 -9.43 17.41
C LEU A 157 -3.01 -7.92 17.57
N LEU A 158 -3.75 -7.14 16.80
CA LEU A 158 -3.79 -5.69 16.93
C LEU A 158 -5.03 -5.30 17.71
N ALA A 159 -4.85 -5.03 19.00
CA ALA A 159 -5.91 -4.55 19.86
C ALA A 159 -5.83 -3.03 20.00
N SER A 160 -6.82 -2.32 19.44
CA SER A 160 -6.94 -0.88 19.59
C SER A 160 -8.24 -0.57 20.31
N PRO A 161 -8.22 -0.05 21.55
CA PRO A 161 -9.46 0.37 22.20
C PRO A 161 -10.11 1.41 21.29
N GLY A 162 -11.25 1.04 20.69
CA GLY A 162 -11.96 1.96 19.82
C GLY A 162 -12.23 3.26 20.56
N LYS A 163 -12.39 4.37 19.82
CA LYS A 163 -13.14 5.52 20.34
C LYS A 163 -14.60 5.08 20.53
N VAL A 164 -14.84 4.24 21.54
CA VAL A 164 -16.13 4.17 22.18
C VAL A 164 -16.34 5.62 22.60
N LYS A 165 -17.33 6.30 22.02
CA LYS A 165 -17.96 7.41 22.71
C LYS A 165 -18.52 6.75 23.96
N LEU A 166 -17.68 6.64 24.99
CA LEU A 166 -18.04 6.12 26.29
C LEU A 166 -19.16 7.06 26.70
N LYS A 167 -20.41 6.61 26.56
CA LYS A 167 -21.52 7.23 27.26
C LYS A 167 -21.14 7.12 28.73
N LYS A 168 -20.46 8.13 29.25
CA LYS A 168 -20.01 8.25 30.64
C LYS A 168 -19.35 6.99 31.22
N ALA A 169 -18.40 6.36 30.53
CA ALA A 169 -17.48 5.52 31.31
C ALA A 169 -16.55 6.46 32.05
N LYS A 170 -16.64 6.44 33.39
CA LYS A 170 -15.77 7.18 34.30
C LYS A 170 -14.32 7.00 33.83
N ALA A 171 -13.66 8.10 33.49
CA ALA A 171 -12.21 8.07 33.29
C ALA A 171 -11.59 7.43 34.54
N VAL A 172 -10.81 6.38 34.37
CA VAL A 172 -10.10 5.76 35.50
C VAL A 172 -9.16 6.83 36.06
N PRO A 173 -9.28 7.20 37.34
CA PRO A 173 -8.39 8.19 37.93
C PRO A 173 -6.95 7.69 37.82
N LYS A 174 -6.08 8.52 37.24
CA LYS A 174 -4.64 8.26 37.16
C LYS A 174 -3.92 9.23 38.09
N THR A 175 -3.08 8.70 38.96
CA THR A 175 -2.13 9.52 39.71
C THR A 175 -0.87 9.67 38.86
N VAL A 176 -0.57 10.89 38.44
CA VAL A 176 0.65 11.22 37.71
C VAL A 176 1.56 11.99 38.65
N VAL A 177 2.77 11.48 38.87
CA VAL A 177 3.79 12.14 39.69
C VAL A 177 4.87 12.66 38.76
N PHE A 178 5.11 13.97 38.79
CA PHE A 178 6.23 14.60 38.11
C PHE A 178 7.39 14.72 39.11
N VAL A 179 8.47 13.99 38.85
CA VAL A 179 9.73 14.17 39.57
C VAL A 179 10.61 15.06 38.71
N ILE A 180 10.83 16.29 39.19
CA ILE A 180 11.69 17.27 38.52
C ILE A 180 12.94 17.41 39.39
N ASP A 181 14.07 16.91 38.88
CA ASP A 181 15.36 17.14 39.52
C ASP A 181 15.76 18.61 39.32
N ARG A 182 16.15 19.26 40.42
CA ARG A 182 16.57 20.67 40.47
C ARG A 182 18.06 20.81 40.78
N ARG A 183 18.84 19.73 40.76
CA ARG A 183 20.28 19.83 40.93
C ARG A 183 20.88 20.59 39.75
N GLY A 184 21.26 21.84 40.01
CA GLY A 184 22.05 22.65 39.10
C GLY A 184 23.45 22.06 38.91
N ALA A 185 24.08 22.46 37.80
CA ALA A 185 25.51 22.31 37.56
C ALA A 185 26.34 23.12 38.58
#